data_AF-A0A2V7XDB4-F1
#
_entry.id   AF-A0A2V7XDB4-F1
#
_cell.length_a   1.000
_cell.length_b   1.000
_cell.length_c   1.000
_cell.angle_alpha   90.00
_cell.angle_beta   90.00
_cell.angle_gamma   90.00
#
_symmetry.space_group_name_H-M   'P 1'
#
loop_
_entity.id
_entity.type
_entity.pdbx_description
1 polymer ?
#
loop_
_entity_poly.entity_id
_entity_poly.type
_entity_poly.pdbx_seq_one_letter_code
_entity_poly.pdbx_strand_id
1 'polypeptide(L)'
;MIFESQSAVRQGLLEVVDAIRTLGQGRYACVLDPRAIVLESPEPADGRSFALRQLLEDRRAAILSIPQTLADEGPMEDAFADWHEDQFLLAFLNQRVALVVACPDAEALKERAAALWPVWADRVLRFDERYRIDPKGRGLLFGSPRLDLVVIGSIHGGEA
;
A
#
# COMPACT_ATOMS: atom_id res chain seq x y z
N MET A 1 -5.17 3.96 30.17
CA MET A 1 -4.68 4.22 28.80
C MET A 1 -3.32 3.54 28.69
N ILE A 2 -3.23 2.42 27.98
CA ILE A 2 -1.95 1.71 27.79
C ILE A 2 -1.28 2.38 26.59
N PHE A 3 -0.15 3.04 26.81
CA PHE A 3 0.70 3.52 25.73
C PHE A 3 1.42 2.30 25.14
N GLU A 4 1.03 1.86 23.94
CA GLU A 4 1.81 0.89 23.18
C GLU A 4 3.17 1.52 22.85
N SER A 5 4.26 0.78 23.01
CA SER A 5 5.57 1.26 22.56
C SER A 5 5.59 1.39 21.03
N GLN A 6 6.39 2.31 20.51
CA GLN A 6 6.56 2.46 19.06
C GLN A 6 6.96 1.13 18.39
N SER A 7 7.80 0.33 19.05
CA SER A 7 8.19 -1.00 18.58
C SER A 7 7.01 -1.97 18.49
N ALA A 8 6.10 -1.96 19.47
CA ALA A 8 4.91 -2.81 19.45
C ALA A 8 3.95 -2.41 18.32
N VAL A 9 3.75 -1.10 18.10
CA VAL A 9 2.93 -0.59 17.00
C VAL A 9 3.55 -0.99 15.65
N ARG A 10 4.88 -0.82 15.49
CA ARG A 10 5.60 -1.22 14.28
C ARG A 10 5.46 -2.72 14.01
N GLN A 11 5.60 -3.54 15.05
CA GLN A 11 5.48 -4.99 14.94
C GLN A 11 4.06 -5.40 14.55
N GLY A 12 3.03 -4.85 15.18
CA GLY A 12 1.64 -5.12 14.82
C GLY A 12 1.29 -4.67 13.40
N LEU A 13 1.87 -3.55 12.92
CA LEU A 13 1.73 -3.14 11.53
C LEU A 13 2.40 -4.15 10.58
N LEU A 14 3.60 -4.62 10.91
CA LEU A 14 4.32 -5.64 10.12
C LEU A 14 3.54 -6.94 10.02
N GLU A 15 2.96 -7.40 11.12
CA GLU A 15 2.14 -8.62 11.16
C GLU A 15 0.91 -8.51 10.25
N VAL A 16 0.24 -7.36 10.23
CA VAL A 16 -0.91 -7.14 9.34
C VAL A 16 -0.48 -7.07 7.88
N VAL A 17 0.63 -6.39 7.58
CA VAL A 17 1.18 -6.30 6.22
C VAL A 17 1.58 -7.69 5.70
N ASP A 18 2.23 -8.49 6.53
CA ASP A 18 2.64 -9.85 6.17
C ASP A 18 1.44 -10.80 6.04
N ALA A 19 0.40 -10.63 6.86
CA ALA A 19 -0.85 -11.37 6.72
C ALA A 19 -1.54 -11.08 5.38
N ILE A 20 -1.62 -9.80 4.98
CA ILE A 20 -2.17 -9.41 3.68
C ILE A 20 -1.34 -10.00 2.54
N ARG A 21 0.00 -9.85 2.59
CA ARG A 21 0.92 -10.44 1.62
C ARG A 21 0.68 -11.95 1.49
N THR A 22 0.64 -12.67 2.60
CA THR A 22 0.48 -14.13 2.63
C THR A 22 -0.89 -14.57 2.09
N LEU A 23 -1.97 -13.84 2.41
CA LEU A 23 -3.29 -14.10 1.82
C LEU A 23 -3.22 -14.01 0.29
N GLY A 24 -2.52 -13.02 -0.26
CA GLY A 24 -2.39 -12.83 -1.70
C GLY A 24 -1.39 -13.75 -2.39
N GLN A 25 -0.72 -14.65 -1.66
CA GLN A 25 0.47 -15.34 -2.15
C GLN A 25 1.51 -14.35 -2.71
N GLY A 26 1.57 -13.17 -2.08
CA GLY A 26 2.35 -12.04 -2.52
C GLY A 26 3.85 -12.28 -2.37
N ARG A 27 4.58 -11.90 -3.41
CA ARG A 27 6.05 -11.93 -3.45
C ARG A 27 6.64 -10.88 -2.50
N TYR A 28 5.97 -9.74 -2.38
CA TYR A 28 6.48 -8.59 -1.64
C TYR A 28 5.33 -7.72 -1.15
N ALA A 29 5.49 -7.12 0.03
CA ALA A 29 4.62 -6.07 0.50
C ALA A 29 5.40 -5.00 1.27
N CYS A 30 5.03 -3.72 1.08
CA CYS A 30 5.63 -2.62 1.81
C CYS A 30 4.62 -1.51 2.12
N VAL A 31 4.92 -0.72 3.14
CA VAL A 31 4.26 0.55 3.42
C VAL A 31 5.21 1.68 3.09
N LEU A 32 4.76 2.62 2.28
CA LEU A 32 5.53 3.80 1.88
C LEU A 32 4.79 5.09 2.20
N ASP A 33 5.56 6.14 2.49
CA ASP A 33 5.11 7.51 2.69
C ASP A 33 5.86 8.44 1.71
N PRO A 34 5.65 9.77 1.71
CA PRO A 34 6.34 10.66 0.77
C PRO A 34 7.86 10.67 0.89
N ARG A 35 8.42 10.18 2.00
CA ARG A 35 9.85 10.24 2.33
C ARG A 35 10.58 8.96 1.95
N ALA A 36 10.00 7.80 2.23
CA ALA A 36 10.63 6.49 1.98
C ALA A 36 9.62 5.35 2.13
N ILE A 37 10.08 4.13 1.85
CA ILE A 37 9.49 2.92 2.40
C ILE A 37 9.74 2.88 3.92
N VAL A 38 8.67 2.81 4.70
CA VAL A 38 8.71 2.87 6.18
C VAL A 38 8.58 1.48 6.83
N LEU A 39 8.07 0.50 6.09
CA LEU A 39 7.88 -0.86 6.55
C LEU A 39 7.93 -1.81 5.34
N GLU A 40 8.59 -2.95 5.50
CA GLU A 40 8.73 -3.96 4.44
C GLU A 40 8.49 -5.34 5.05
N SER A 41 7.73 -6.18 4.35
CA SER A 41 7.72 -7.61 4.63
C SER A 41 9.13 -8.18 4.39
N PRO A 42 9.58 -9.17 5.18
CA PRO A 42 10.90 -9.76 4.98
C PRO A 42 11.10 -10.27 3.54
N GLU A 43 12.27 -10.00 2.97
CA GLU A 43 12.66 -10.47 1.64
C GLU A 43 12.77 -12.01 1.62
N PRO A 44 12.16 -12.70 0.64
CA PRO A 44 12.45 -14.10 0.36
C PRO A 44 13.92 -14.26 -0.03
N ALA A 45 14.55 -15.38 0.33
CA ALA A 45 16.00 -15.58 0.21
C ALA A 45 16.59 -15.54 -1.24
N ASP A 46 15.77 -15.31 -2.27
CA ASP A 46 16.17 -15.35 -3.68
C ASP A 46 16.48 -13.97 -4.30
N GLY A 47 16.43 -12.88 -3.52
CA GLY A 47 16.95 -11.56 -3.91
C GLY A 47 16.13 -10.79 -4.96
N ARG A 48 15.01 -11.34 -5.41
CA ARG A 48 14.14 -10.71 -6.42
C ARG A 48 13.32 -9.53 -5.88
N SER A 49 13.17 -9.43 -4.57
CA SER A 49 12.49 -8.29 -3.94
C SER A 49 13.32 -7.01 -4.00
N PHE A 50 14.65 -7.09 -4.16
CA PHE A 50 15.50 -5.90 -4.26
C PHE A 50 15.17 -5.01 -5.47
N ALA A 51 14.99 -5.59 -6.66
CA ALA A 51 14.65 -4.83 -7.86
C ALA A 51 13.28 -4.14 -7.73
N LEU A 52 12.30 -4.85 -7.18
CA LEU A 52 10.97 -4.31 -6.93
C LEU A 52 11.00 -3.17 -5.91
N ARG A 53 11.75 -3.34 -4.83
CA ARG A 53 11.96 -2.29 -3.83
C ARG A 53 12.53 -1.02 -4.45
N GLN A 54 13.52 -1.16 -5.34
CA GLN A 54 14.11 -0.01 -6.03
C GLN A 54 13.10 0.70 -6.94
N LEU A 55 12.33 -0.06 -7.74
CA LEU A 55 11.24 0.49 -8.54
C LEU A 55 10.26 1.30 -7.69
N LEU A 56 9.82 0.76 -6.55
CA LEU A 56 8.84 1.42 -5.67
C LEU A 56 9.37 2.70 -5.03
N GLU A 57 10.67 2.76 -4.67
CA GLU A 57 11.30 3.98 -4.19
C GLU A 57 11.40 5.04 -5.30
N ASP A 58 11.82 4.65 -6.50
CA ASP A 58 11.97 5.55 -7.64
C ASP A 58 10.61 6.11 -8.11
N ARG A 59 9.55 5.29 -8.05
CA ARG A 59 8.19 5.64 -8.50
C ARG A 59 7.26 6.11 -7.37
N ARG A 60 7.77 6.27 -6.15
CA ARG A 60 7.00 6.57 -4.93
C ARG A 60 6.06 7.77 -5.07
N ALA A 61 6.55 8.87 -5.65
CA ALA A 61 5.75 10.08 -5.85
C ALA A 61 4.59 9.83 -6.84
N ALA A 62 4.84 9.09 -7.92
CA ALA A 62 3.81 8.71 -8.88
C ALA A 62 2.77 7.80 -8.22
N ILE A 63 3.20 6.78 -7.48
CA ILE A 63 2.31 5.87 -6.73
C ILE A 63 1.38 6.66 -5.79
N LEU A 64 1.93 7.57 -4.97
CA LEU A 64 1.15 8.37 -4.03
C LEU A 64 0.18 9.35 -4.69
N SER A 65 0.40 9.70 -5.97
CA SER A 65 -0.49 10.58 -6.74
C SER A 65 -1.70 9.86 -7.36
N ILE A 66 -1.72 8.52 -7.37
CA ILE A 66 -2.78 7.71 -7.99
C ILE A 66 -4.19 8.11 -7.52
N PRO A 67 -4.49 8.22 -6.21
CA PRO A 67 -5.85 8.53 -5.77
C PRO A 67 -6.37 9.89 -6.27
N GLN A 68 -5.48 10.89 -6.38
CA GLN A 68 -5.86 12.22 -6.86
C GLN A 68 -6.02 12.20 -8.38
N THR A 69 -5.13 11.53 -9.10
CA THR A 69 -5.21 11.40 -10.57
C THR A 69 -6.47 10.69 -11.01
N LEU A 70 -6.87 9.61 -10.32
CA LEU A 70 -8.13 8.91 -10.56
C LEU A 70 -9.35 9.80 -10.27
N ALA A 71 -9.29 10.63 -9.23
CA ALA A 71 -10.38 11.55 -8.90
C ALA A 71 -10.52 12.71 -9.88
N ASP A 72 -9.41 13.13 -10.51
CA ASP A 72 -9.37 14.23 -11.48
C ASP A 72 -9.64 13.77 -12.91
N GLU A 73 -9.83 12.46 -13.14
CA GLU A 73 -9.97 11.85 -14.48
C GLU A 73 -8.81 12.21 -15.44
N GLY A 74 -7.64 12.49 -14.88
CA GLY A 74 -6.46 12.92 -15.62
C GLY A 74 -5.68 11.76 -16.26
N PRO A 75 -4.79 12.05 -17.24
CA PRO A 75 -3.88 11.04 -17.77
C PRO A 75 -2.95 10.55 -16.65
N MET A 76 -2.94 9.24 -16.42
CA MET A 76 -2.11 8.60 -15.40
C MET A 76 -0.92 7.91 -16.05
N GLU A 77 0.30 8.28 -15.66
CA GLU A 77 1.49 7.49 -15.99
C GLU A 77 1.40 6.16 -15.21
N ASP A 78 1.62 5.05 -15.91
CA ASP A 78 1.68 3.75 -15.27
C ASP A 78 2.98 3.64 -14.45
N ALA A 79 2.85 3.85 -13.14
CA ALA A 79 3.95 3.77 -12.19
C ALA A 79 4.62 2.38 -12.13
N PHE A 80 4.01 1.35 -12.73
CA PHE A 80 4.45 -0.03 -12.72
C PHE A 80 4.80 -0.55 -14.13
N ALA A 81 4.86 0.32 -15.13
CA ALA A 81 5.08 -0.06 -16.54
C ALA A 81 6.31 -0.95 -16.77
N ASP A 82 7.35 -0.79 -15.95
CA ASP A 82 8.61 -1.54 -16.06
C ASP A 82 8.55 -2.92 -15.35
N TRP A 83 7.42 -3.31 -14.75
CA TRP A 83 7.24 -4.56 -14.02
C TRP A 83 6.09 -5.41 -14.59
N HIS A 84 6.40 -6.63 -15.03
CA HIS A 84 5.43 -7.51 -15.70
C HIS A 84 5.19 -8.84 -14.98
N GLU A 85 5.91 -9.09 -13.88
CA GLU A 85 5.87 -10.40 -13.20
C GLU A 85 4.73 -10.54 -12.20
N ASP A 86 4.18 -9.43 -11.70
CA ASP A 86 3.18 -9.41 -10.65
C ASP A 86 2.08 -8.40 -10.97
N GLN A 87 0.89 -8.64 -10.43
CA GLN A 87 -0.13 -7.62 -10.27
C GLN A 87 0.08 -6.88 -8.94
N PHE A 88 -0.49 -5.70 -8.83
CA PHE A 88 -0.36 -4.86 -7.64
C PHE A 88 -1.70 -4.54 -7.01
N LEU A 89 -1.79 -4.78 -5.71
CA LEU A 89 -2.82 -4.20 -4.87
C LEU A 89 -2.24 -3.02 -4.08
N LEU A 90 -2.92 -1.88 -4.17
CA LEU A 90 -2.58 -0.66 -3.47
C LEU A 90 -3.69 -0.29 -2.50
N ALA A 91 -3.33 0.01 -1.25
CA ALA A 91 -4.24 0.59 -0.27
C ALA A 91 -3.72 1.94 0.19
N PHE A 92 -4.48 3.00 -0.09
CA PHE A 92 -4.12 4.37 0.24
C PHE A 92 -4.87 4.84 1.47
N LEU A 93 -4.13 5.29 2.48
CA LEU A 93 -4.71 5.91 3.67
C LEU A 93 -4.49 7.42 3.62
N ASN A 94 -5.60 8.17 3.65
CA ASN A 94 -5.62 9.63 3.65
C ASN A 94 -4.74 10.26 2.55
N GLN A 95 -4.56 9.57 1.42
CA GLN A 95 -3.68 9.98 0.31
C GLN A 95 -2.24 10.32 0.74
N ARG A 96 -1.78 9.75 1.86
CA ARG A 96 -0.47 10.04 2.47
C ARG A 96 0.41 8.81 2.50
N VAL A 97 -0.20 7.67 2.73
CA VAL A 97 0.50 6.40 2.93
C VAL A 97 -0.12 5.38 2.01
N ALA A 98 0.72 4.56 1.38
CA ALA A 98 0.29 3.44 0.58
C ALA A 98 0.86 2.14 1.16
N LEU A 99 0.01 1.12 1.29
CA LEU A 99 0.46 -0.27 1.25
C LEU A 99 0.51 -0.69 -0.22
N VAL A 100 1.61 -1.32 -0.61
CA VAL A 100 1.79 -1.96 -1.91
C VAL A 100 1.99 -3.44 -1.69
N VAL A 101 1.26 -4.28 -2.43
CA VAL A 101 1.44 -5.73 -2.43
C VAL A 101 1.60 -6.20 -3.86
N ALA A 102 2.73 -6.85 -4.16
CA ALA A 102 2.98 -7.53 -5.43
C ALA A 102 2.55 -8.99 -5.30
N CYS A 103 1.58 -9.41 -6.11
CA CYS A 103 0.95 -10.73 -6.03
C CYS A 103 0.47 -11.22 -7.40
N PRO A 104 0.22 -12.53 -7.58
CA PRO A 104 -0.28 -13.08 -8.83
C PRO A 104 -1.70 -12.62 -9.20
N ASP A 105 -2.56 -12.35 -8.21
CA ASP A 105 -3.97 -11.95 -8.42
C ASP A 105 -4.38 -10.88 -7.39
N ALA A 106 -4.40 -9.63 -7.83
CA ALA A 106 -4.64 -8.48 -6.97
C ALA A 106 -6.13 -8.26 -6.68
N GLU A 107 -7.04 -8.60 -7.60
CA GLU A 107 -8.49 -8.52 -7.35
C GLU A 107 -8.91 -9.58 -6.32
N ALA A 108 -8.47 -10.83 -6.45
CA ALA A 108 -8.77 -11.86 -5.46
C ALA A 108 -8.20 -11.50 -4.08
N LEU A 109 -7.01 -10.88 -4.03
CA LEU A 109 -6.46 -10.40 -2.77
C LEU A 109 -7.32 -9.29 -2.14
N LYS A 110 -7.77 -8.31 -2.93
CA LYS A 110 -8.61 -7.20 -2.46
C LYS A 110 -9.85 -7.70 -1.73
N GLU A 111 -10.51 -8.73 -2.27
CA GLU A 111 -11.66 -9.38 -1.65
C GLU A 111 -11.28 -10.15 -0.38
N ARG A 112 -10.23 -10.98 -0.44
CA ARG A 112 -9.81 -11.83 0.68
C ARG A 112 -9.29 -11.04 1.88
N ALA A 113 -8.69 -9.88 1.64
CA ALA A 113 -8.15 -9.00 2.68
C ALA A 113 -9.18 -8.02 3.25
N ALA A 114 -10.45 -8.08 2.85
CA ALA A 114 -11.50 -7.15 3.28
C ALA A 114 -11.56 -6.92 4.81
N ALA A 115 -11.41 -7.98 5.59
CA ALA A 115 -11.44 -7.91 7.06
C ALA A 115 -10.17 -7.30 7.69
N LEU A 116 -9.06 -7.23 6.95
CA LEU A 116 -7.78 -6.72 7.43
C LEU A 116 -7.65 -5.20 7.22
N TRP A 117 -8.43 -4.60 6.33
CA TRP A 117 -8.34 -3.17 6.03
C TRP A 117 -8.58 -2.24 7.22
N PRO A 118 -9.60 -2.46 8.08
CA PRO A 118 -9.77 -1.63 9.27
C PRO A 118 -8.61 -1.78 10.25
N VAL A 119 -8.03 -2.98 10.34
CA VAL A 119 -6.89 -3.28 11.22
C VAL A 119 -5.64 -2.58 10.70
N TRP A 120 -5.36 -2.68 9.41
CA TRP A 120 -4.24 -1.99 8.78
C TRP A 120 -4.35 -0.48 8.97
N ALA A 121 -5.51 0.11 8.70
CA ALA A 121 -5.74 1.54 8.87
C ALA A 121 -5.51 1.99 10.32
N ASP A 122 -6.07 1.29 11.33
CA ASP A 122 -5.83 1.62 12.75
C ASP A 122 -4.34 1.58 13.09
N ARG A 123 -3.61 0.54 12.65
CA ARG A 123 -2.18 0.40 12.94
C ARG A 123 -1.35 1.50 12.28
N VAL A 124 -1.65 1.88 11.04
CA VAL A 124 -0.97 2.99 10.35
C VAL A 124 -1.21 4.34 11.07
N LEU A 125 -2.44 4.62 11.53
CA LEU A 125 -2.76 5.88 12.23
C LEU A 125 -2.13 5.98 13.63
N ARG A 126 -1.77 4.84 14.23
CA ARG A 126 -1.01 4.77 15.48
C ARG A 126 0.50 4.85 15.25
N PHE A 127 0.97 4.43 14.08
CA PHE A 127 2.40 4.40 13.77
C PHE A 127 3.00 5.80 13.60
N ASP A 128 2.30 6.72 12.93
CA ASP A 128 2.73 8.10 12.76
C ASP A 128 1.51 9.05 12.73
N GLU A 129 1.51 10.05 13.62
CA GLU A 129 0.39 10.97 13.76
C GLU A 129 0.15 11.83 12.52
N ARG A 130 1.20 12.03 11.69
CA ARG A 130 1.09 12.78 10.43
C ARG A 130 0.16 12.11 9.42
N TYR A 131 -0.09 10.81 9.57
CA TYR A 131 -0.96 10.05 8.66
C TYR A 131 -2.45 10.25 8.97
N ARG A 132 -2.79 10.88 10.10
CA ARG A 132 -4.18 11.17 10.48
C ARG A 132 -4.82 12.26 9.61
N ILE A 133 -4.01 13.10 8.98
CA ILE A 133 -4.49 14.28 8.25
C ILE A 133 -4.12 14.12 6.77
N ASP A 134 -5.12 14.25 5.91
CA ASP A 134 -4.90 14.24 4.46
C ASP A 134 -4.09 15.48 4.00
N PRO A 135 -3.65 15.55 2.73
CA PRO A 135 -2.94 16.72 2.21
C PRO A 135 -3.77 18.03 2.25
N LYS A 136 -5.10 17.94 2.32
CA LYS A 136 -6.05 19.05 2.36
C LYS A 136 -6.40 19.50 3.79
N GLY A 137 -5.76 18.92 4.81
CA GLY A 137 -5.98 19.28 6.21
C GLY A 137 -7.18 18.60 6.88
N ARG A 138 -7.81 17.61 6.23
CA ARG A 138 -8.96 16.87 6.79
C ARG A 138 -8.47 15.68 7.61
N GLY A 139 -9.04 15.48 8.80
CA GLY A 139 -8.72 14.31 9.65
C GLY A 139 -8.62 14.57 11.16
N LEU A 140 -8.69 15.83 11.61
CA LEU A 140 -8.56 16.17 13.04
C LEU A 140 -9.88 16.31 13.81
N LEU A 141 -11.02 16.52 13.15
CA LEU A 141 -12.24 16.95 13.87
C LEU A 141 -13.52 16.14 13.62
N PHE A 142 -13.80 15.57 12.42
CA PHE A 142 -15.11 14.93 12.17
C PHE A 142 -15.16 13.84 11.05
N GLY A 143 -14.02 13.31 10.59
CA GLY A 143 -13.99 12.37 9.47
C GLY A 143 -13.35 11.04 9.81
N SER A 144 -14.00 9.93 9.43
CA SER A 144 -13.33 8.62 9.35
C SER A 144 -12.15 8.69 8.39
N PRO A 145 -11.05 7.96 8.64
CA PRO A 145 -9.93 7.91 7.71
C PRO A 145 -10.40 7.41 6.35
N ARG A 146 -9.90 8.04 5.28
CA ARG A 146 -10.20 7.64 3.90
C ARG A 146 -9.27 6.50 3.50
N LEU A 147 -9.87 5.38 3.10
CA LEU A 147 -9.17 4.24 2.54
C LEU A 147 -9.60 4.07 1.08
N ASP A 148 -8.67 4.20 0.14
CA ASP A 148 -8.89 3.91 -1.27
C ASP A 148 -8.11 2.65 -1.65
N LEU A 149 -8.78 1.66 -2.28
CA LEU A 149 -8.15 0.44 -2.77
C LEU A 149 -8.06 0.50 -4.30
N VAL A 150 -6.87 0.27 -4.84
CA VAL A 150 -6.60 0.29 -6.28
C VAL A 150 -5.91 -1.00 -6.68
N VAL A 151 -6.38 -1.61 -7.75
CA VAL A 151 -5.74 -2.78 -8.36
C VAL A 151 -5.10 -2.34 -9.67
N ILE A 152 -3.86 -2.78 -9.89
CA ILE A 152 -3.12 -2.58 -11.13
C ILE A 152 -2.74 -3.95 -11.65
N GLY A 153 -3.28 -4.32 -12.80
CA GLY A 153 -2.97 -5.57 -13.49
C GLY A 153 -2.15 -5.31 -14.74
N SER A 154 -1.26 -6.24 -15.06
CA SER A 154 -0.60 -6.30 -16.36
C SER A 154 -1.66 -6.59 -17.44
N ILE A 155 -2.00 -5.60 -18.24
CA ILE A 155 -2.86 -5.79 -19.41
C ILE A 155 -2.04 -6.59 -20.43
N HIS A 156 -2.23 -7.91 -20.47
CA HIS A 156 -1.81 -8.77 -21.56
C HIS A 156 -2.98 -9.63 -22.02
N GLY A 157 -3.68 -9.14 -23.06
CA GLY A 157 -4.42 -9.96 -24.01
C GLY A 157 -5.88 -10.29 -23.68
N GLY A 158 -6.81 -9.69 -24.44
CA GLY A 158 -8.21 -10.10 -24.45
C GLY A 158 -9.11 -9.32 -25.41
N GLU A 159 -8.60 -8.92 -26.58
CA GLU A 159 -9.49 -8.77 -27.75
C GLU A 159 -9.84 -10.19 -28.24
N ALA A 160 -11.14 -10.49 -28.30
CA ALA A 160 -11.72 -11.53 -29.13
C ALA A 160 -13.01 -10.98 -29.76
#